data_AF-A0A359BGL6-F1
#
_entry.id   AF-A0A359BGL6-F1
#
_cell.length_a   1.000
_cell.length_b   1.000
_cell.length_c   1.000
_cell.angle_alpha   90.00
_cell.angle_beta   90.00
_cell.angle_gamma   90.00
#
_symmetry.space_group_name_H-M   'P 1'
#
loop_
_entity.id
_entity.type
_entity.pdbx_description
1 polymer ?
#
loop_
_entity_poly.entity_id
_entity_poly.type
_entity_poly.pdbx_seq_one_letter_code
_entity_poly.pdbx_strand_id
1 'polypeptide(L)'
;LPSTKFEYRKLVDGFAEEIGVELNIVHEVESVQPIRYLIREGLGFSVGSIGAVKWEVESGHVGTARIVNPTPVRTLYLAENVSRPSSRAIEVVRDQLVALVAEVAHENPDILSVEGFELYEDQEQID
;
A
#
# COMPACT_ATOMS: atom_id res chain seq x y z
N LEU A 1 -13.32 -9.69 2.88
CA LEU A 1 -12.07 -9.62 2.07
C LEU A 1 -12.42 -9.59 0.58
N PRO A 2 -11.55 -9.15 -0.32
CA PRO A 2 -11.75 -9.31 -1.76
C PRO A 2 -11.84 -10.79 -2.17
N SER A 3 -12.44 -11.05 -3.34
CA SER A 3 -12.47 -12.38 -3.94
C SER A 3 -11.06 -12.83 -4.36
N THR A 4 -10.86 -14.13 -4.53
CA THR A 4 -9.56 -14.77 -4.83
C THR A 4 -8.96 -14.39 -6.19
N LYS A 5 -9.71 -13.69 -7.04
CA LYS A 5 -9.23 -13.13 -8.31
C LYS A 5 -8.28 -11.93 -8.12
N PHE A 6 -8.29 -11.29 -6.96
CA PHE A 6 -7.42 -10.15 -6.67
C PHE A 6 -6.09 -10.61 -6.06
N GLU A 7 -4.97 -10.10 -6.58
CA GLU A 7 -3.62 -10.41 -6.08
C GLU A 7 -3.47 -10.12 -4.59
N TYR A 8 -4.12 -9.07 -4.11
CA TYR A 8 -4.14 -8.76 -2.69
C TYR A 8 -4.71 -9.90 -1.83
N ARG A 9 -5.77 -10.57 -2.29
CA ARG A 9 -6.36 -11.70 -1.57
C ARG A 9 -5.38 -12.87 -1.51
N LYS A 10 -4.72 -13.17 -2.63
CA LYS A 10 -3.69 -14.23 -2.70
C LYS A 10 -2.52 -13.98 -1.74
N LEU A 11 -2.10 -12.73 -1.59
CA LEU A 11 -1.06 -12.34 -0.62
C LEU A 11 -1.51 -12.65 0.81
N VAL A 12 -2.73 -12.27 1.19
CA VAL A 12 -3.28 -12.55 2.52
C VAL A 12 -3.43 -14.06 2.77
N ASP A 13 -3.94 -14.78 1.78
CA ASP A 13 -4.10 -16.24 1.86
C ASP A 13 -2.73 -16.94 2.00
N GLY A 14 -1.72 -16.51 1.25
CA GLY A 14 -0.36 -17.07 1.32
C GLY A 14 0.30 -16.88 2.68
N PHE A 15 0.17 -15.69 3.30
CA PHE A 15 0.67 -15.47 4.66
C PHE A 15 -0.08 -16.28 5.71
N ALA A 16 -1.40 -16.47 5.55
CA ALA A 16 -2.19 -17.30 6.45
C ALA A 16 -1.79 -18.79 6.33
N GLU A 17 -1.57 -19.27 5.11
CA GLU A 17 -1.09 -20.62 4.81
C GLU A 17 0.30 -20.88 5.42
N GLU A 18 1.24 -19.92 5.28
CA GLU A 18 2.60 -20.01 5.83
C GLU A 18 2.61 -20.32 7.33
N ILE A 19 1.67 -19.74 8.09
CA ILE A 19 1.56 -19.93 9.54
C ILE A 19 0.50 -20.96 9.95
N GLY A 20 -0.13 -21.65 8.99
CA GLY A 20 -1.16 -22.66 9.25
C GLY A 20 -2.46 -22.12 9.85
N VAL A 21 -2.83 -20.88 9.51
CA VAL A 21 -4.09 -20.25 9.96
C VAL A 21 -5.15 -20.32 8.87
N GLU A 22 -6.33 -20.84 9.21
CA GLU A 22 -7.50 -20.80 8.33
C GLU A 22 -8.26 -19.47 8.51
N LEU A 23 -8.47 -18.74 7.41
CA LEU A 23 -9.21 -17.48 7.44
C LEU A 23 -10.72 -17.73 7.45
N ASN A 24 -11.42 -17.21 8.47
CA ASN A 24 -12.89 -17.22 8.51
C ASN A 24 -13.48 -16.13 7.60
N ILE A 25 -13.79 -16.49 6.35
CA ILE A 25 -14.33 -15.55 5.36
C ILE A 25 -15.85 -15.47 5.44
N VAL A 26 -16.37 -14.44 6.11
CA VAL A 26 -17.83 -14.20 6.21
C VAL A 26 -18.38 -13.46 4.99
N HIS A 27 -17.60 -12.52 4.44
CA HIS A 27 -18.01 -11.72 3.28
C HIS A 27 -16.87 -11.57 2.27
N GLU A 28 -17.18 -11.88 1.01
CA GLU A 28 -16.35 -11.54 -0.15
C GLU A 28 -16.88 -10.28 -0.84
N VAL A 29 -16.05 -9.24 -0.92
CA VAL A 29 -16.47 -7.91 -1.38
C VAL A 29 -15.37 -7.26 -2.22
N GLU A 30 -15.73 -6.82 -3.41
CA GLU A 30 -14.76 -6.46 -4.47
C GLU A 30 -14.38 -4.97 -4.53
N SER A 31 -14.82 -4.17 -3.56
CA SER A 31 -14.50 -2.75 -3.51
C SER A 31 -14.26 -2.27 -2.08
N VAL A 32 -13.45 -1.22 -1.95
CA VAL A 32 -13.02 -0.68 -0.66
C VAL A 32 -14.18 -0.03 0.09
N GLN A 33 -15.09 0.64 -0.60
CA GLN A 33 -16.17 1.42 0.01
C GLN A 33 -17.15 0.52 0.79
N PRO A 34 -17.66 -0.59 0.24
CA PRO A 34 -18.47 -1.51 1.01
C PRO A 34 -17.69 -2.25 2.11
N ILE A 35 -16.39 -2.54 1.90
CA ILE A 35 -15.53 -3.07 2.98
C ILE A 35 -15.49 -2.09 4.16
N ARG A 36 -15.27 -0.79 3.90
CA ARG A 36 -15.28 0.25 4.93
C ARG A 36 -16.63 0.33 5.65
N TYR A 37 -17.73 0.25 4.92
CA TYR A 37 -19.07 0.21 5.50
C TYR A 37 -19.24 -0.97 6.46
N LEU A 38 -18.92 -2.19 6.02
CA LEU A 38 -19.07 -3.39 6.86
C LEU A 38 -18.22 -3.32 8.14
N ILE A 39 -16.99 -2.81 8.06
CA ILE A 39 -16.12 -2.64 9.23
C ILE A 39 -16.73 -1.62 10.20
N ARG A 40 -17.21 -0.47 9.70
CA ARG A 40 -17.81 0.58 10.53
C ARG A 40 -19.07 0.12 11.26
N GLU A 41 -19.86 -0.75 10.63
CA GLU A 41 -21.06 -1.34 11.22
C GLU A 41 -20.75 -2.52 12.16
N GLY A 42 -19.46 -2.84 12.39
CA GLY A 42 -19.05 -3.94 13.27
C GLY A 42 -19.34 -5.33 12.72
N LEU A 43 -19.52 -5.47 11.40
CA LEU A 43 -19.88 -6.72 10.73
C LEU A 43 -18.66 -7.60 10.40
N GLY A 44 -17.45 -7.17 10.77
CA GLY A 44 -16.25 -7.98 10.66
C GLY A 44 -14.98 -7.14 10.51
N PHE A 45 -13.91 -7.82 10.09
CA PHE A 45 -12.59 -7.23 9.87
C PHE A 45 -12.18 -7.37 8.40
N SER A 46 -11.24 -6.53 7.99
CA SER A 46 -10.50 -6.72 6.74
C SER A 46 -9.02 -6.49 7.01
N VAL A 47 -8.18 -7.16 6.22
CA VAL A 47 -6.77 -6.79 6.11
C VAL A 47 -6.68 -5.70 5.03
N GLY A 48 -5.85 -4.69 5.22
CA GLY A 48 -5.59 -3.65 4.22
C GLY A 48 -4.48 -2.69 4.65
N SER A 49 -4.11 -1.76 3.78
CA SER A 49 -3.23 -0.65 4.16
C SER A 49 -3.98 0.33 5.05
N ILE A 50 -3.31 0.87 6.08
CA ILE A 50 -3.90 1.85 7.00
C ILE A 50 -4.43 3.09 6.27
N GLY A 51 -3.77 3.49 5.17
CA GLY A 51 -4.21 4.61 4.33
C GLY A 51 -5.61 4.45 3.75
N ALA A 52 -6.09 3.21 3.53
CA ALA A 52 -7.43 2.96 3.00
C ALA A 52 -8.56 3.28 4.01
N VAL A 53 -8.23 3.37 5.30
CA VAL A 53 -9.16 3.61 6.41
C VAL A 53 -8.74 4.79 7.29
N LYS A 54 -7.81 5.65 6.81
CA LYS A 54 -7.20 6.75 7.60
C LYS A 54 -8.25 7.60 8.32
N TRP A 55 -9.29 8.04 7.61
CA TRP A 55 -10.36 8.84 8.18
C TRP A 55 -11.16 8.12 9.27
N GLU A 56 -11.50 6.84 9.07
CA GLU A 56 -12.21 6.05 10.07
C GLU A 56 -11.39 5.83 11.34
N VAL A 57 -10.08 5.68 11.20
CA VAL A 57 -9.14 5.56 12.32
C VAL A 57 -9.06 6.89 13.08
N GLU A 58 -8.84 8.00 12.38
CA GLU A 58 -8.74 9.33 12.97
C GLU A 58 -10.04 9.76 13.67
N SER A 59 -11.20 9.35 13.15
CA SER A 59 -12.50 9.62 13.75
C SER A 59 -12.92 8.62 14.83
N GLY A 60 -12.09 7.62 15.14
CA GLY A 60 -12.34 6.63 16.20
C GLY A 60 -13.42 5.59 15.88
N HIS A 61 -13.88 5.50 14.63
CA HIS A 61 -14.90 4.52 14.22
C HIS A 61 -14.30 3.14 13.91
N VAL A 62 -13.01 3.08 13.60
CA VAL A 62 -12.31 1.83 13.24
C VAL A 62 -11.01 1.72 14.00
N GLY A 63 -10.84 0.60 14.70
CA GLY A 63 -9.55 0.21 15.27
C GLY A 63 -8.69 -0.52 14.24
N THR A 64 -7.37 -0.47 14.43
CA THR A 64 -6.39 -1.19 13.59
C THR A 64 -5.47 -2.04 14.44
N ALA A 65 -5.09 -3.20 13.93
CA ALA A 65 -4.04 -4.04 14.50
C ALA A 65 -3.00 -4.36 13.42
N ARG A 66 -1.72 -4.17 13.74
CA ARG A 66 -0.62 -4.49 12.83
C ARG A 66 -0.34 -5.99 12.87
N ILE A 67 -0.23 -6.61 11.69
CA ILE A 67 0.22 -8.01 11.55
C ILE A 67 1.75 -7.98 11.54
N VAL A 68 2.39 -8.70 12.48
CA VAL A 68 3.84 -8.61 12.71
C VAL A 68 4.60 -9.92 12.49
N ASN A 69 3.92 -11.06 12.47
CA ASN A 69 4.56 -12.37 12.35
C ASN A 69 3.72 -13.34 11.50
N PRO A 70 4.06 -13.53 10.22
CA PRO A 70 5.00 -12.71 9.45
C PRO A 70 4.44 -11.31 9.18
N THR A 71 5.31 -10.31 9.01
CA THR A 71 4.85 -8.96 8.60
C THR A 71 4.56 -8.99 7.09
N PRO A 72 3.33 -8.72 6.63
CA PRO A 72 3.02 -8.72 5.21
C PRO A 72 3.74 -7.57 4.50
N VAL A 73 4.63 -7.90 3.56
CA VAL A 73 5.35 -6.93 2.73
C VAL A 73 4.98 -7.08 1.26
N ARG A 74 4.93 -5.97 0.53
CA ARG A 74 4.77 -5.95 -0.92
C ARG A 74 5.56 -4.78 -1.51
N THR A 75 6.10 -4.97 -2.71
CA THR A 75 6.82 -3.93 -3.44
C THR A 75 5.87 -3.17 -4.36
N LEU A 76 5.90 -1.85 -4.32
CA LEU A 76 5.29 -1.00 -5.34
C LEU A 76 6.36 -0.61 -6.36
N TYR A 77 6.04 -0.71 -7.64
CA TYR A 77 6.96 -0.40 -8.73
C TYR A 77 6.48 0.83 -9.49
N LEU A 78 7.41 1.74 -9.81
CA LEU A 78 7.21 2.79 -10.80
C LEU A 78 7.76 2.26 -12.14
N ALA A 79 6.86 2.08 -13.11
CA ALA A 79 7.21 1.47 -14.40
C ALA A 79 7.00 2.46 -15.56
N GLU A 80 7.96 2.49 -16.49
CA GLU A 80 7.90 3.28 -17.72
C GLU A 80 7.92 2.35 -18.95
N ASN A 81 7.33 2.82 -20.06
CA ASN A 81 7.38 2.08 -21.32
C ASN A 81 8.70 2.39 -22.05
N VAL A 82 9.64 1.45 -22.02
CA VAL A 82 10.96 1.59 -22.66
C VAL A 82 10.92 1.81 -24.18
N SER A 83 9.84 1.42 -24.85
CA SER A 83 9.68 1.57 -26.30
C SER A 83 9.18 2.95 -26.71
N ARG A 84 8.87 3.84 -25.77
CA ARG A 84 8.42 5.21 -26.02
C ARG A 84 9.36 6.18 -25.30
N PRO A 85 10.00 7.12 -26.01
CA PRO A 85 10.81 8.14 -25.36
C PRO A 85 9.97 8.90 -24.33
N SER A 86 10.47 9.00 -23.10
CA SER A 86 9.84 9.80 -22.04
C SER A 86 9.86 11.27 -22.46
N SER A 87 8.71 11.93 -22.35
CA SER A 87 8.65 13.38 -22.53
C SER A 87 9.23 14.06 -21.29
N ARG A 88 9.67 15.32 -21.43
CA ARG A 88 10.11 16.13 -20.29
C ARG A 88 9.07 16.16 -19.16
N ALA A 89 7.78 16.18 -19.50
CA ALA A 89 6.70 16.15 -18.51
C ALA A 89 6.66 14.82 -17.74
N ILE A 90 6.90 13.68 -18.40
CA ILE A 90 6.98 12.36 -17.75
C ILE A 90 8.15 12.35 -16.77
N GLU A 91 9.32 12.84 -17.18
CA GLU A 91 10.51 12.89 -16.32
C GLU A 91 10.27 13.73 -15.07
N VAL A 92 9.73 14.96 -15.22
CA VAL A 92 9.42 15.82 -14.07
C VAL A 92 8.45 15.13 -13.10
N VAL A 93 7.39 14.51 -13.63
CA VAL A 93 6.40 13.83 -12.79
C VAL A 93 6.98 12.61 -12.11
N ARG A 94 7.83 11.82 -12.80
CA ARG A 94 8.55 10.69 -12.21
C ARG A 94 9.41 11.18 -11.04
N ASP A 95 10.27 12.16 -11.29
CA ASP A 95 11.22 12.64 -10.30
C ASP A 95 10.49 13.21 -9.07
N GLN A 96 9.41 13.98 -9.29
CA GLN A 96 8.57 14.50 -8.20
C GLN A 96 7.85 13.39 -7.43
N LEU A 97 7.35 12.36 -8.11
CA LEU A 97 6.71 11.22 -7.46
C LEU A 97 7.70 10.45 -6.59
N VAL A 98 8.91 10.20 -7.10
CA VAL A 98 9.98 9.53 -6.37
C VAL A 98 10.37 10.34 -5.14
N ALA A 99 10.57 11.65 -5.28
CA ALA A 99 10.90 12.53 -4.16
C ALA A 99 9.82 12.50 -3.06
N LEU A 100 8.54 12.62 -3.44
CA LEU A 100 7.43 12.57 -2.49
C LEU A 100 7.32 11.21 -1.77
N VAL A 101 7.53 10.11 -2.49
CA VAL A 101 7.48 8.77 -1.90
C VAL A 101 8.66 8.54 -0.95
N ALA A 102 9.85 9.06 -1.28
CA ALA A 102 11.02 9.00 -0.42
C ALA A 102 10.83 9.81 0.87
N GLU A 103 10.24 11.00 0.78
CA GLU A 103 9.86 11.81 1.94
C GLU A 103 8.90 11.04 2.86
N VAL A 104 7.83 10.47 2.31
CA VAL A 104 6.86 9.67 3.09
C VAL A 104 7.53 8.45 3.74
N ALA A 105 8.45 7.79 3.05
CA ALA A 105 9.19 6.65 3.59
C ALA A 105 10.14 7.06 4.73
N HIS A 106 10.81 8.21 4.59
CA HIS A 106 11.67 8.77 5.64
C HIS A 106 10.88 9.10 6.91
N GLU A 107 9.68 9.67 6.76
CA GLU A 107 8.78 9.96 7.88
C GLU A 107 8.13 8.71 8.48
N ASN A 108 8.01 7.62 7.71
CA ASN A 108 7.27 6.41 8.10
C ASN A 108 8.06 5.11 7.81
N PRO A 109 9.26 4.92 8.39
CA PRO A 109 10.15 3.80 8.06
C PRO A 109 9.56 2.42 8.38
N ASP A 110 8.60 2.37 9.31
CA ASP A 110 7.92 1.15 9.73
C ASP A 110 6.89 0.64 8.70
N ILE A 111 6.49 1.50 7.76
CA ILE A 111 5.37 1.29 6.83
C ILE A 111 5.87 1.20 5.38
N LEU A 112 6.91 1.96 5.03
CA LEU A 112 7.43 2.05 3.68
C LEU A 112 8.94 2.22 3.69
N SER A 113 9.62 1.44 2.87
CA SER A 113 11.02 1.65 2.50
C SER A 113 11.11 1.94 1.00
N VAL A 114 12.17 2.66 0.60
CA VAL A 114 12.50 2.94 -0.80
C VAL A 114 13.87 2.34 -1.09
N GLU A 115 13.95 1.53 -2.13
CA GLU A 115 15.18 0.92 -2.63
C GLU A 115 15.33 1.24 -4.12
N GLY A 116 16.57 1.40 -4.59
CA GLY A 116 16.88 1.49 -6.02
C GLY A 116 16.56 2.82 -6.71
N PHE A 117 16.14 3.86 -5.97
CA PHE A 117 16.05 5.22 -6.48
C PHE A 117 17.25 6.02 -5.96
N GLU A 118 18.23 6.30 -6.82
CA GLU A 118 19.19 7.36 -6.56
C GLU A 118 18.42 8.67 -6.66
N LEU A 119 18.04 9.22 -5.50
CA LEU A 119 17.51 10.57 -5.42
C LEU A 119 18.63 11.47 -5.91
N TYR A 120 18.42 12.16 -7.03
CA TYR A 120 19.31 13.22 -7.45
C TYR A 120 19.25 14.28 -6.35
N GLU A 121 20.25 14.27 -5.47
CA GLU A 121 20.51 15.41 -4.59
C GLU A 121 20.68 16.63 -5.50
N ASP A 122 19.94 17.69 -5.18
CA ASP A 122 19.89 18.94 -5.94
C ASP A 122 21.28 19.30 -6.47
N GLN A 123 21.41 19.40 -7.80
CA GLN A 123 22.47 20.21 -8.37
C GLN A 123 22.13 21.68 -8.08
N GLU A 124 22.37 22.10 -6.84
CA GLU A 124 22.74 23.48 -6.60
C GLU A 124 24.01 23.78 -7.44
N GLN A 125 23.96 24.94 -8.08
CA GLN A 125 24.99 25.60 -8.89
C GLN A 125 25.16 25.12 -10.33
N ILE A 126 24.59 25.92 -11.25
CA ILE A 126 25.39 26.52 -12.33
C ILE A 126 25.04 28.01 -12.41
N ASP A 127 26.10 28.83 -12.38
CA ASP A 127 26.24 30.30 -12.30
C ASP A 127 25.16 31.21 -12.93
#